data_AF-A0A1J3G3S4-F1
#
_entry.id   AF-A0A1J3G3S4-F1
#
_cell.length_a   1.000
_cell.length_b   1.000
_cell.length_c   1.000
_cell.angle_alpha   90.00
_cell.angle_beta   90.00
_cell.angle_gamma   90.00
#
_symmetry.space_group_name_H-M   'P 1'
#
loop_
_entity.id
_entity.type
_entity.pdbx_description
1 polymer ?
#
loop_
_entity_poly.entity_id
_entity_poly.type
_entity_poly.pdbx_seq_one_letter_code
_entity_poly.pdbx_strand_id
1 'polypeptide(L)'
;DEEDGMWEAPKIDNPKCEAGPGCGEWKRPMKRNPAYKGKWSSPLIDNPAYKGIWKARDIPNPEYFELDRPDFEPIAAIGIEIWTMQDGILFDNVLIAKDEKVAENYRQTTWKPKFDVDKEKQKAEDEAAGESDGLKRYQKVVFDLLYKLADISFLSAYKSKIMELIEKAETQPNLTIGVLISVVVVFLSLFVKLIFGGSKVKVEKKKPETATETSTSEAKTEKEETAAAPRKRQTRRES
;
A
#
# COMPACT_ATOMS: atom_id res chain seq x y z
N ASP A 1 -47.17 1.99 17.94
CA ASP A 1 -46.73 0.79 18.69
C ASP A 1 -46.57 -0.47 17.82
N GLU A 2 -47.12 -0.52 16.60
CA GLU A 2 -46.98 -1.69 15.69
C GLU A 2 -45.88 -1.56 14.61
N GLU A 3 -45.29 -0.36 14.39
CA GLU A 3 -44.32 -0.14 13.30
C GLU A 3 -42.84 -0.39 13.69
N ASP A 4 -42.47 -0.27 14.96
CA ASP A 4 -41.06 -0.32 15.40
C ASP A 4 -40.58 -1.74 15.83
N GLY A 5 -41.42 -2.76 15.63
CA GLY A 5 -41.16 -4.11 16.12
C GLY A 5 -41.12 -4.20 17.65
N MET A 6 -40.93 -5.41 18.19
CA MET A 6 -40.78 -5.58 19.64
C MET A 6 -39.40 -5.09 20.07
N TRP A 7 -39.36 -4.18 21.03
CA TRP A 7 -38.11 -3.69 21.59
C TRP A 7 -37.31 -4.84 22.25
N GLU A 8 -36.06 -5.03 21.83
CA GLU A 8 -35.10 -5.92 22.47
C GLU A 8 -33.96 -5.10 23.08
N ALA A 9 -33.65 -5.36 24.36
CA ALA A 9 -32.54 -4.71 25.04
C ALA A 9 -31.19 -5.05 24.35
N PRO A 10 -30.26 -4.09 24.25
CA PRO A 10 -28.91 -4.37 23.76
C PRO A 10 -28.22 -5.39 24.67
N LYS A 11 -27.57 -6.38 24.06
CA LYS A 11 -26.85 -7.43 24.80
C LYS A 11 -25.56 -6.85 25.39
N ILE A 12 -25.40 -6.97 26.70
CA ILE A 12 -24.19 -6.57 27.44
C ILE A 12 -23.38 -7.83 27.76
N ASP A 13 -22.06 -7.76 27.58
CA ASP A 13 -21.16 -8.87 27.89
C ASP A 13 -21.13 -9.17 29.39
N ASN A 14 -21.18 -10.45 29.76
CA ASN A 14 -21.18 -10.86 31.17
C ASN A 14 -19.75 -10.78 31.74
N PRO A 15 -19.48 -9.94 32.76
CA PRO A 15 -18.13 -9.75 33.30
C PRO A 15 -17.54 -11.04 33.92
N LYS A 16 -18.37 -12.00 34.33
CA LYS A 16 -17.88 -13.30 34.83
C LYS A 16 -17.25 -14.17 33.73
N CYS A 17 -17.53 -13.85 32.48
CA CYS A 17 -17.00 -14.58 31.33
C CYS A 17 -15.63 -14.06 30.86
N GLU A 18 -15.18 -12.88 31.30
CA GLU A 18 -13.85 -12.34 30.96
C GLU A 18 -12.72 -13.12 31.64
N ALA A 19 -12.95 -13.62 32.85
CA ALA A 19 -11.96 -14.39 33.62
C ALA A 19 -11.94 -15.89 33.27
N GLY A 20 -12.87 -16.36 32.43
CA GLY A 20 -13.08 -17.78 32.11
C GLY A 20 -12.59 -18.17 30.71
N PRO A 21 -12.30 -19.46 30.47
CA PRO A 21 -11.89 -19.97 29.15
C PRO A 21 -13.04 -20.03 28.12
N GLY A 22 -14.27 -19.71 28.52
CA GLY A 22 -15.46 -19.70 27.67
C GLY A 22 -16.72 -19.29 28.45
N CYS A 23 -17.78 -18.93 27.74
CA CYS A 23 -19.05 -18.44 28.29
C CYS A 23 -20.22 -19.21 27.66
N GLY A 24 -21.21 -19.62 28.45
CA GLY A 24 -22.38 -20.36 27.96
C GLY A 24 -22.10 -21.83 27.62
N GLU A 25 -23.01 -22.45 26.87
CA GLU A 25 -22.87 -23.85 26.46
C GLU A 25 -21.70 -24.03 25.48
N TRP A 26 -20.78 -24.94 25.83
CA TRP A 26 -19.67 -25.26 24.95
C TRP A 26 -20.17 -25.96 23.69
N LYS A 27 -19.93 -25.34 22.53
CA LYS A 27 -20.17 -25.95 21.22
C LYS A 27 -18.84 -26.46 20.66
N ARG A 28 -18.81 -27.75 20.32
CA ARG A 28 -17.62 -28.35 19.71
C ARG A 28 -17.26 -27.61 18.41
N PRO A 29 -15.96 -27.31 18.15
CA PRO A 29 -15.55 -26.76 16.87
C PRO A 29 -15.91 -27.70 15.73
N MET A 30 -16.60 -27.18 14.72
CA MET A 30 -16.95 -27.95 13.53
C MET A 30 -15.71 -28.13 12.64
N LYS A 31 -15.43 -29.37 12.22
CA LYS A 31 -14.38 -29.68 11.24
C LYS A 31 -15.00 -29.78 9.85
N ARG A 32 -14.32 -29.21 8.85
CA ARG A 32 -14.70 -29.38 7.44
C ARG A 32 -14.75 -30.87 7.09
N ASN A 33 -15.87 -31.32 6.54
CA ASN A 33 -16.05 -32.70 6.10
C ASN A 33 -15.19 -32.95 4.84
N PRO A 34 -14.14 -33.79 4.88
CA PRO A 34 -13.28 -34.06 3.72
C PRO A 34 -14.02 -34.77 2.58
N ALA A 35 -15.11 -35.49 2.87
CA ALA A 35 -15.92 -36.18 1.87
C ALA A 35 -16.92 -35.26 1.16
N TYR A 36 -17.20 -34.08 1.71
CA TYR A 36 -18.13 -33.12 1.10
C TYR A 36 -17.44 -32.38 -0.05
N LYS A 37 -17.84 -32.71 -1.28
CA LYS A 37 -17.30 -32.11 -2.52
C LYS A 37 -18.04 -30.85 -2.98
N GLY A 38 -19.00 -30.37 -2.19
CA GLY A 38 -19.92 -29.30 -2.60
C GLY A 38 -21.11 -29.83 -3.39
N LYS A 39 -21.96 -28.91 -3.86
CA LYS A 39 -23.05 -29.23 -4.78
C LYS A 39 -22.43 -29.65 -6.12
N TRP A 40 -22.86 -30.79 -6.65
CA TRP A 40 -22.42 -31.22 -7.98
C TRP A 40 -22.82 -30.17 -9.03
N SER A 41 -21.88 -29.79 -9.89
CA SER A 41 -22.10 -28.91 -11.04
C SER A 41 -21.63 -29.59 -12.32
N SER A 42 -22.50 -29.64 -13.33
CA SER A 42 -22.15 -30.13 -14.67
C SER A 42 -21.13 -29.22 -15.33
N PRO A 43 -20.22 -29.73 -16.19
CA PRO A 43 -19.44 -28.88 -17.08
C PRO A 43 -20.38 -28.07 -17.98
N LEU A 44 -19.99 -26.81 -18.25
CA LEU A 44 -20.65 -25.96 -19.23
C LEU A 44 -20.23 -26.43 -20.63
N ILE A 45 -21.20 -26.58 -21.53
CA ILE A 45 -21.00 -26.95 -22.93
C ILE A 45 -21.49 -25.78 -23.76
N ASP A 46 -20.74 -25.40 -24.80
CA ASP A 46 -21.14 -24.35 -25.73
C ASP A 46 -22.44 -24.74 -26.43
N ASN A 47 -23.42 -23.83 -26.43
CA ASN A 47 -24.71 -24.09 -27.04
C ASN A 47 -24.61 -23.96 -28.57
N PRO A 48 -24.72 -25.07 -29.35
CA PRO A 48 -24.64 -25.01 -30.81
C PRO A 48 -25.80 -24.23 -31.45
N ALA A 49 -26.90 -23.99 -30.72
CA ALA A 49 -28.01 -23.18 -31.16
C ALA A 49 -27.87 -21.69 -30.81
N TYR A 50 -26.77 -21.27 -30.18
CA TYR A 50 -26.54 -19.86 -29.85
C TYR A 50 -26.27 -19.04 -31.12
N LYS A 51 -27.14 -18.08 -31.42
CA LYS A 51 -27.07 -17.22 -32.61
C LYS A 51 -26.37 -15.89 -32.36
N GLY A 52 -25.69 -15.75 -31.23
CA GLY A 52 -25.18 -14.47 -30.74
C GLY A 52 -26.23 -13.71 -29.92
N ILE A 53 -25.80 -12.54 -29.43
CA ILE A 53 -26.68 -11.62 -28.70
C ILE A 53 -27.66 -11.02 -29.70
N TRP A 54 -28.95 -11.16 -29.43
CA TRP A 54 -29.99 -10.55 -30.25
C TRP A 54 -29.80 -9.03 -30.31
N LYS A 55 -29.94 -8.46 -31.51
CA LYS A 55 -29.98 -7.01 -31.75
C LYS A 55 -31.21 -6.67 -32.57
N ALA A 56 -31.77 -5.49 -32.32
CA ALA A 56 -32.85 -4.95 -33.14
C ALA A 56 -32.38 -4.76 -34.60
N ARG A 57 -33.31 -4.85 -35.55
CA ARG A 57 -33.01 -4.60 -36.96
C ARG A 57 -32.98 -3.09 -37.19
N ASP A 58 -31.98 -2.63 -37.93
CA ASP A 58 -31.94 -1.25 -38.37
C ASP A 58 -33.01 -1.02 -39.44
N ILE A 59 -33.90 -0.06 -39.17
CA ILE A 59 -34.98 0.38 -40.06
C ILE A 59 -34.66 1.83 -40.45
N PRO A 60 -34.74 2.20 -41.74
CA PRO A 60 -34.47 3.58 -42.15
C PRO A 60 -35.46 4.54 -41.48
N ASN A 61 -34.95 5.62 -40.90
CA ASN A 61 -35.78 6.64 -40.26
C ASN A 61 -36.47 7.52 -41.33
N PRO A 62 -37.81 7.54 -41.41
CA PRO A 62 -38.53 8.41 -42.35
C PRO A 62 -38.35 9.91 -42.04
N GLU A 63 -38.06 10.27 -40.79
CA GLU A 63 -37.84 11.64 -40.33
C GLU A 63 -36.35 12.04 -40.39
N TYR A 64 -35.54 11.32 -41.17
CA TYR A 64 -34.15 11.69 -41.35
C TYR A 64 -34.05 12.98 -42.17
N PHE A 65 -33.33 13.97 -41.65
CA PHE A 65 -33.01 15.20 -42.34
C PHE A 65 -31.53 15.55 -42.15
N GLU A 66 -30.96 16.22 -43.13
CA GLU A 66 -29.60 16.76 -43.11
C GLU A 66 -29.68 18.29 -43.20
N LEU A 67 -28.96 18.99 -42.31
CA LEU A 67 -28.84 20.45 -42.33
C LEU A 67 -27.41 20.81 -42.74
N ASP A 68 -27.24 21.34 -43.95
CA ASP A 68 -25.94 21.82 -44.43
C ASP A 68 -25.44 23.04 -43.64
N ARG A 69 -26.36 23.91 -43.22
CA ARG A 69 -26.10 25.08 -42.38
C ARG A 69 -27.22 25.26 -41.37
N PRO A 70 -26.94 25.19 -40.07
CA PRO A 70 -27.92 25.53 -39.05
C PRO A 70 -28.24 27.04 -39.14
N ASP A 71 -29.52 27.36 -39.22
CA ASP A 71 -30.01 28.74 -39.13
C ASP A 71 -30.22 29.09 -37.65
N PHE A 72 -29.40 30.01 -37.13
CA PHE A 72 -29.46 30.43 -35.73
C PHE A 72 -30.10 31.81 -35.64
N GLU A 73 -31.02 31.97 -34.68
CA GLU A 73 -31.52 33.29 -34.31
C GLU A 73 -30.38 34.19 -33.80
N PRO A 74 -30.44 35.52 -34.04
CA PRO A 74 -29.42 36.44 -33.55
C PRO A 74 -29.22 36.34 -32.02
N ILE A 75 -27.98 36.09 -31.59
CA ILE A 75 -27.63 36.00 -30.17
C ILE A 75 -27.65 37.39 -29.55
N ALA A 76 -28.52 37.61 -28.56
CA ALA A 76 -28.72 38.92 -27.92
C ALA A 76 -28.06 39.04 -26.54
N ALA A 77 -27.81 37.93 -25.85
CA ALA A 77 -27.31 37.94 -24.47
C ALA A 77 -26.43 36.72 -24.17
N ILE A 78 -25.61 36.86 -23.13
CA ILE A 78 -24.81 35.78 -22.55
C ILE A 78 -25.30 35.57 -21.11
N GLY A 79 -25.63 34.32 -20.78
CA GLY A 79 -25.94 33.90 -19.41
C GLY A 79 -24.99 32.78 -18.98
N ILE A 80 -24.56 32.80 -17.72
CA ILE A 80 -23.77 31.73 -17.11
C ILE A 80 -24.69 31.02 -16.12
N GLU A 81 -25.18 29.84 -16.49
CA GLU A 81 -26.02 28.98 -15.65
C GLU A 81 -25.24 27.71 -15.29
N ILE A 82 -25.04 27.50 -13.99
CA ILE A 82 -24.22 26.40 -13.45
C ILE A 82 -24.84 25.92 -12.13
N TRP A 83 -24.89 24.59 -11.96
CA TRP A 83 -25.16 23.94 -10.67
C TRP A 83 -23.84 23.45 -10.07
N THR A 84 -23.46 23.95 -8.90
CA THR A 84 -22.25 23.55 -8.18
C THR A 84 -22.51 23.52 -6.67
N MET A 85 -21.83 22.60 -5.99
CA MET A 85 -21.78 22.56 -4.52
C MET A 85 -20.50 23.23 -3.98
N GLN A 86 -19.58 23.61 -4.87
CA GLN A 86 -18.30 24.23 -4.57
C GLN A 86 -18.30 25.70 -4.95
N ASP A 87 -17.82 26.53 -4.03
CA ASP A 87 -17.59 27.97 -4.21
C ASP A 87 -16.21 28.25 -4.85
N GLY A 88 -15.97 29.51 -5.25
CA GLY A 88 -14.65 29.98 -5.70
C GLY A 88 -14.39 29.89 -7.21
N ILE A 89 -15.44 29.75 -8.03
CA ILE A 89 -15.33 29.75 -9.49
C ILE A 89 -15.28 31.20 -9.99
N LEU A 90 -14.19 31.56 -10.68
CA LEU A 90 -14.04 32.87 -11.32
C LEU A 90 -14.22 32.75 -12.84
N PHE A 91 -15.10 33.58 -13.39
CA PHE A 91 -15.21 33.80 -14.83
C PHE A 91 -14.63 35.16 -15.20
N ASP A 92 -13.79 35.18 -16.24
CA ASP A 92 -13.11 36.39 -16.72
C ASP A 92 -12.91 36.26 -18.25
N ASN A 93 -12.74 37.39 -18.94
CA ASN A 93 -12.39 37.45 -20.36
C ASN A 93 -13.37 36.77 -21.34
N VAL A 94 -14.67 37.01 -21.18
CA VAL A 94 -15.70 36.52 -22.13
C VAL A 94 -15.59 37.28 -23.46
N LEU A 95 -15.21 36.58 -24.54
CA LEU A 95 -15.08 37.12 -25.89
C LEU A 95 -16.04 36.42 -26.86
N ILE A 96 -16.83 37.20 -27.60
CA ILE A 96 -17.60 36.73 -28.76
C ILE A 96 -16.92 37.26 -30.03
N ALA A 97 -16.46 36.37 -30.91
CA ALA A 97 -15.87 36.72 -32.19
C ALA A 97 -16.33 35.75 -33.29
N LYS A 98 -16.35 36.23 -34.54
CA LYS A 98 -16.64 35.41 -35.73
C LYS A 98 -15.38 34.77 -36.33
N ASP A 99 -14.23 35.37 -36.04
CA ASP A 99 -12.94 34.99 -36.61
C ASP A 99 -12.03 34.36 -35.56
N GLU A 100 -11.47 33.21 -35.89
CA GLU A 100 -10.56 32.46 -35.02
C GLU A 100 -9.28 33.25 -34.70
N LYS A 101 -8.74 34.00 -35.69
CA LYS A 101 -7.52 34.80 -35.50
C LYS A 101 -7.67 35.88 -34.44
N VAL A 102 -8.87 36.46 -34.30
CA VAL A 102 -9.16 37.47 -33.27
C VAL A 102 -9.15 36.83 -31.89
N ALA A 103 -9.75 35.65 -31.76
CA ALA A 103 -9.76 34.89 -30.52
C ALA A 103 -8.35 34.44 -30.10
N GLU A 104 -7.53 33.97 -31.05
CA GLU A 104 -6.15 33.56 -30.76
C GLU A 104 -5.29 34.74 -30.34
N ASN A 105 -5.36 35.87 -31.05
CA ASN A 105 -4.63 37.08 -30.66
C ASN A 105 -5.02 37.53 -29.25
N TYR A 106 -6.32 37.58 -28.94
CA TYR A 106 -6.81 37.97 -27.62
C TYR A 106 -6.36 37.00 -26.51
N ARG A 107 -6.36 35.69 -26.79
CA ARG A 107 -5.83 34.68 -25.88
C ARG A 107 -4.36 34.90 -25.57
N GLN A 108 -3.55 35.20 -26.59
CA GLN A 108 -2.11 35.42 -26.44
C GLN A 108 -1.79 36.73 -25.72
N THR A 109 -2.56 37.80 -25.94
CA THR A 109 -2.30 39.10 -25.31
C THR A 109 -2.85 39.21 -23.89
N THR A 110 -4.04 38.65 -23.64
CA THR A 110 -4.80 38.92 -22.41
C THR A 110 -4.71 37.76 -21.42
N TRP A 111 -5.03 36.55 -21.87
CA TRP A 111 -5.11 35.38 -20.97
C TRP A 111 -3.74 34.77 -20.70
N LYS A 112 -2.91 34.60 -21.74
CA LYS A 112 -1.65 33.87 -21.68
C LYS A 112 -0.65 34.43 -20.64
N PRO A 113 -0.41 35.76 -20.55
CA PRO A 113 0.52 36.29 -19.56
C PRO A 113 0.05 36.07 -18.12
N LYS A 114 -1.26 36.24 -17.85
CA LYS A 114 -1.86 35.97 -16.55
C LYS A 114 -1.77 34.48 -16.19
N PHE A 115 -2.08 33.61 -17.14
CA PHE A 115 -2.04 32.15 -16.95
C PHE A 115 -0.64 31.65 -16.62
N ASP A 116 0.41 32.14 -17.31
CA ASP A 116 1.78 31.69 -17.05
C ASP A 116 2.23 32.08 -15.64
N VAL A 117 1.90 33.30 -15.18
CA VAL A 117 2.17 33.76 -13.81
C VAL A 117 1.38 32.96 -12.77
N ASP A 118 0.09 32.75 -12.99
CA ASP A 118 -0.77 32.01 -12.05
C ASP A 118 -0.34 30.54 -11.93
N LYS A 119 0.09 29.94 -13.05
CA LYS A 119 0.62 28.57 -13.07
C LYS A 119 1.93 28.44 -12.30
N GLU A 120 2.82 29.42 -12.40
CA GLU A 120 4.06 29.44 -11.61
C GLU A 120 3.78 29.58 -10.12
N LYS A 121 2.84 30.47 -9.72
CA LYS A 121 2.41 30.60 -8.34
C LYS A 121 1.78 29.32 -7.80
N GLN A 122 0.89 28.70 -8.57
CA GLN A 122 0.24 27.46 -8.18
C GLN A 122 1.28 26.33 -7.99
N LYS A 123 2.26 26.22 -8.88
CA LYS A 123 3.36 25.25 -8.69
C LYS A 123 4.17 25.52 -7.43
N ALA A 124 4.49 26.78 -7.14
CA ALA A 124 5.22 27.13 -5.91
C ALA A 124 4.40 26.81 -4.65
N GLU A 125 3.08 27.06 -4.67
CA GLU A 125 2.16 26.70 -3.59
C GLU A 125 2.04 25.18 -3.43
N ASP A 126 1.92 24.43 -4.53
CA ASP A 126 1.86 22.97 -4.55
C ASP A 126 3.17 22.34 -4.08
N GLU A 127 4.33 22.91 -4.44
CA GLU A 127 5.66 22.47 -3.97
C GLU A 127 5.85 22.78 -2.48
N ALA A 128 5.45 23.96 -2.00
CA ALA A 128 5.49 24.30 -0.58
C ALA A 128 4.53 23.45 0.26
N ALA A 129 3.32 23.15 -0.26
CA ALA A 129 2.38 22.23 0.36
C ALA A 129 2.92 20.79 0.34
N GLY A 130 3.50 20.37 -0.79
CA GLY A 130 4.11 19.07 -1.02
C GLY A 130 5.37 18.81 -0.18
N GLU A 131 6.12 19.82 0.21
CA GLU A 131 7.26 19.67 1.13
C GLU A 131 6.79 19.35 2.56
N SER A 132 5.70 20.00 3.00
CA SER A 132 5.05 19.71 4.28
C SER A 132 4.31 18.36 4.28
N ASP A 133 3.73 17.96 3.15
CA ASP A 133 3.02 16.70 2.98
C ASP A 133 4.00 15.53 2.74
N GLY A 134 5.13 15.79 2.08
CA GLY A 134 6.21 14.84 1.84
C GLY A 134 6.92 14.40 3.12
N LEU A 135 7.22 15.33 4.04
CA LEU A 135 7.76 15.02 5.38
C LEU A 135 6.78 14.18 6.21
N LYS A 136 5.48 14.54 6.20
CA LYS A 136 4.43 13.77 6.89
C LYS A 136 4.24 12.38 6.28
N ARG A 137 4.31 12.27 4.95
CA ARG A 137 4.24 10.99 4.23
C ARG A 137 5.43 10.09 4.56
N TYR A 138 6.64 10.65 4.66
CA TYR A 138 7.83 9.91 5.05
C TYR A 138 7.77 9.44 6.50
N GLN A 139 7.32 10.29 7.43
CA GLN A 139 7.06 9.89 8.82
C GLN A 139 6.07 8.72 8.89
N LYS A 140 4.93 8.79 8.20
CA LYS A 140 3.94 7.69 8.17
C LYS A 140 4.52 6.37 7.68
N VAL A 141 5.29 6.37 6.60
CA VAL A 141 5.92 5.14 6.06
C VAL A 141 6.92 4.55 7.05
N VAL A 142 7.70 5.37 7.74
CA VAL A 142 8.66 4.93 8.76
C VAL A 142 7.95 4.34 9.98
N PHE A 143 6.90 4.99 10.48
CA PHE A 143 6.11 4.48 11.60
C PHE A 143 5.37 3.18 11.26
N ASP A 144 4.77 3.07 10.08
CA ASP A 144 4.13 1.83 9.61
C ASP A 144 5.10 0.65 9.56
N LEU A 145 6.36 0.90 9.19
CA LEU A 145 7.41 -0.13 9.19
C LEU A 145 7.78 -0.53 10.63
N LEU A 146 7.89 0.43 11.54
CA LEU A 146 8.15 0.17 12.97
C LEU A 146 7.03 -0.65 13.61
N TYR A 147 5.77 -0.36 13.31
CA TYR A 147 4.62 -1.13 13.78
C TYR A 147 4.63 -2.57 13.25
N LYS A 148 4.98 -2.77 11.98
CA LYS A 148 5.13 -4.12 11.40
C LYS A 148 6.27 -4.91 12.04
N LEU A 149 7.39 -4.25 12.35
CA LEU A 149 8.52 -4.85 13.03
C LEU A 149 8.19 -5.25 14.48
N ALA A 150 7.36 -4.46 15.16
CA ALA A 150 6.90 -4.75 16.52
C ALA A 150 6.00 -6.01 16.61
N ASP A 151 5.40 -6.43 15.49
CA ASP A 151 4.52 -7.61 15.44
C ASP A 151 5.25 -8.92 15.08
N ILE A 152 6.58 -8.88 14.96
CA ILE A 152 7.41 -10.07 14.72
C ILE A 152 7.47 -10.93 15.99
N SER A 153 7.27 -12.24 15.84
CA SER A 153 7.18 -13.20 16.95
C SER A 153 8.39 -13.19 17.91
N PHE A 154 9.55 -12.77 17.43
CA PHE A 154 10.79 -12.61 18.21
C PHE A 154 10.73 -11.49 19.28
N LEU A 155 9.95 -10.42 19.04
CA LEU A 155 9.84 -9.26 19.94
C LEU A 155 8.56 -9.28 20.80
N SER A 156 7.79 -10.36 20.74
CA SER A 156 6.49 -10.51 21.41
C SER A 156 6.53 -10.22 22.92
N ALA A 157 7.60 -10.61 23.62
CA ALA A 157 7.78 -10.35 25.05
C ALA A 157 7.99 -8.87 25.41
N TYR A 158 8.40 -8.04 24.45
CA TYR A 158 8.64 -6.60 24.62
C TYR A 158 7.62 -5.74 23.86
N LYS A 159 6.61 -6.38 23.24
CA LYS A 159 5.62 -5.75 22.37
C LYS A 159 4.93 -4.55 23.04
N SER A 160 4.48 -4.68 24.28
CA SER A 160 3.81 -3.59 25.00
C SER A 160 4.72 -2.36 25.17
N LYS A 161 5.96 -2.56 25.60
CA LYS A 161 6.94 -1.47 25.78
C LYS A 161 7.34 -0.82 24.46
N ILE A 162 7.44 -1.60 23.38
CA ILE A 162 7.77 -1.11 22.04
C ILE A 162 6.61 -0.27 21.49
N MET A 163 5.37 -0.73 21.64
CA MET A 163 4.19 0.02 21.21
C MET A 163 4.06 1.34 21.98
N GLU A 164 4.23 1.33 23.31
CA GLU A 164 4.23 2.56 24.13
C GLU A 164 5.33 3.54 23.71
N LEU A 165 6.52 3.05 23.36
CA LEU A 165 7.62 3.88 22.85
C LEU A 165 7.33 4.48 21.47
N ILE A 166 6.68 3.72 20.57
CA ILE A 166 6.32 4.21 19.23
C ILE A 166 5.20 5.25 19.32
N GLU A 167 4.18 5.04 20.14
CA GLU A 167 3.08 5.99 20.37
C GLU A 167 3.56 7.28 21.05
N LYS A 168 4.48 7.16 22.00
CA LYS A 168 5.13 8.31 22.63
C LYS A 168 6.11 9.03 21.69
N ALA A 169 6.69 8.31 20.73
CA ALA A 169 7.50 8.90 19.69
C ALA A 169 6.60 9.69 18.72
N GLU A 170 5.50 9.13 18.22
CA GLU A 170 4.57 9.84 17.30
C GLU A 170 4.08 11.18 17.87
N THR A 171 3.86 11.25 19.18
CA THR A 171 3.42 12.47 19.87
C THR A 171 4.55 13.45 20.21
N GLN A 172 5.82 13.02 20.23
CA GLN A 172 6.96 13.85 20.63
C GLN A 172 8.11 13.85 19.61
N PRO A 173 8.31 14.94 18.83
CA PRO A 173 9.28 14.96 17.74
C PRO A 173 10.73 14.77 18.20
N ASN A 174 11.11 15.26 19.38
CA ASN A 174 12.47 15.10 19.91
C ASN A 174 12.81 13.63 20.25
N LEU A 175 11.80 12.86 20.68
CA LEU A 175 11.97 11.45 21.03
C LEU A 175 12.07 10.57 19.76
N THR A 176 11.29 10.88 18.72
CA THR A 176 11.35 10.17 17.41
C THR A 176 12.76 10.16 16.83
N ILE A 177 13.42 11.32 16.84
CA ILE A 177 14.75 11.50 16.28
C ILE A 177 15.75 10.61 17.03
N GLY A 178 15.67 10.58 18.37
CA GLY A 178 16.53 9.73 19.20
C GLY A 178 16.33 8.23 18.94
N VAL A 179 15.08 7.78 18.81
CA VAL A 179 14.76 6.36 18.52
C VAL A 179 15.24 5.98 17.12
N LEU A 180 14.98 6.80 16.10
CA LEU A 180 15.42 6.54 14.73
C LEU A 180 16.95 6.49 14.62
N ILE A 181 17.67 7.41 15.26
CA ILE A 181 19.14 7.38 15.32
C ILE A 181 19.62 6.11 16.02
N SER A 182 19.01 5.71 17.13
CA SER A 182 19.41 4.49 17.85
C SER A 182 19.23 3.22 17.03
N VAL A 183 18.12 3.12 16.29
CA VAL A 183 17.84 1.98 15.40
C VAL A 183 18.85 1.94 14.26
N VAL A 184 19.12 3.07 13.61
CA VAL A 184 20.13 3.16 12.56
C VAL A 184 21.51 2.77 13.10
N VAL A 185 21.92 3.27 14.26
CA VAL A 185 23.21 2.92 14.88
C VAL A 185 23.30 1.42 15.21
N VAL A 186 22.24 0.79 15.71
CA VAL A 186 22.21 -0.65 15.97
C VAL A 186 22.35 -1.44 14.67
N PHE A 187 21.57 -1.11 13.64
CA PHE A 187 21.68 -1.77 12.34
C PHE A 187 23.05 -1.56 11.67
N LEU A 188 23.62 -0.36 11.76
CA LEU A 188 24.94 -0.03 11.23
C LEU A 188 26.04 -0.77 12.02
N SER A 189 25.89 -0.93 13.34
CA SER A 189 26.81 -1.73 14.17
C SER A 189 26.72 -3.23 13.88
N LEU A 190 25.52 -3.75 13.61
CA LEU A 190 25.31 -5.15 13.20
C LEU A 190 25.88 -5.39 11.80
N PHE A 191 25.71 -4.44 10.89
CA PHE A 191 26.27 -4.48 9.54
C PHE A 191 27.80 -4.42 9.55
N VAL A 192 28.40 -3.56 10.37
CA VAL A 192 29.85 -3.50 10.59
C VAL A 192 30.36 -4.79 11.23
N LYS A 193 29.65 -5.38 12.20
CA LYS A 193 30.01 -6.70 12.77
C LYS A 193 29.87 -7.85 11.76
N LEU A 194 28.93 -7.76 10.82
CA LEU A 194 28.77 -8.77 9.75
C LEU A 194 29.92 -8.70 8.73
N ILE A 195 30.41 -7.48 8.45
CA ILE A 195 31.49 -7.24 7.48
C ILE A 195 32.88 -7.48 8.10
N PHE A 196 33.07 -7.18 9.39
CA PHE A 196 34.37 -7.27 10.07
C PHE A 196 34.50 -8.43 11.08
N GLY A 197 33.44 -9.21 11.33
CA GLY A 197 33.37 -10.24 12.38
C GLY A 197 33.70 -11.67 11.95
N GLY A 198 34.72 -11.86 11.10
CA GLY A 198 35.20 -13.19 10.73
C GLY A 198 36.72 -13.32 10.79
N SER A 199 37.26 -13.87 11.89
CA SER A 199 38.53 -14.62 12.06
C SER A 199 38.93 -14.54 13.55
N LYS A 200 39.33 -15.60 14.28
CA LYS A 200 40.42 -16.54 13.94
C LYS A 200 40.25 -17.92 14.61
N VAL A 201 40.58 -18.99 13.87
CA VAL A 201 41.18 -20.22 14.43
C VAL A 201 42.68 -20.16 14.08
N LYS A 202 43.55 -20.30 15.09
CA LYS A 202 45.02 -20.27 14.96
C LYS A 202 45.53 -21.72 14.78
N VAL A 203 46.34 -22.01 13.76
CA VAL A 203 47.02 -23.31 13.56
C VAL A 203 48.53 -23.11 13.41
N GLU A 204 49.28 -23.73 14.32
CA GLU A 204 50.73 -23.95 14.26
C GLU A 204 51.04 -25.46 14.00
N LYS A 205 51.92 -25.82 13.01
CA LYS A 205 52.29 -27.19 12.57
C LYS A 205 53.79 -27.48 12.90
N LYS A 206 54.01 -28.36 13.89
CA LYS A 206 54.99 -29.49 14.09
C LYS A 206 56.41 -29.43 13.44
N LYS A 207 57.53 -29.84 14.09
CA LYS A 207 57.88 -31.13 14.78
C LYS A 207 59.41 -31.12 15.18
N PRO A 208 60.06 -32.19 15.73
CA PRO A 208 59.93 -32.99 16.97
C PRO A 208 61.16 -32.87 17.92
N GLU A 209 61.01 -33.12 19.22
CA GLU A 209 61.73 -34.17 19.98
C GLU A 209 61.43 -34.05 21.48
N THR A 210 61.56 -35.20 22.12
CA THR A 210 61.36 -35.63 23.50
C THR A 210 61.79 -34.66 24.60
N ALA A 211 61.05 -34.71 25.71
CA ALA A 211 61.30 -34.13 27.03
C ALA A 211 61.05 -32.61 27.19
N THR A 212 59.96 -32.32 27.90
CA THR A 212 59.74 -31.20 28.85
C THR A 212 60.19 -29.78 28.43
N GLU A 213 59.19 -28.89 28.32
CA GLU A 213 59.25 -27.40 28.32
C GLU A 213 59.42 -26.63 26.96
N THR A 214 58.37 -25.90 26.55
CA THR A 214 58.34 -24.55 25.87
C THR A 214 58.45 -24.37 24.31
N SER A 215 57.38 -23.82 23.68
CA SER A 215 57.26 -22.86 22.49
C SER A 215 57.13 -23.26 20.95
N THR A 216 56.10 -22.67 20.25
CA THR A 216 55.92 -22.11 18.83
C THR A 216 55.86 -22.88 17.44
N SER A 217 54.88 -22.51 16.56
CA SER A 217 54.87 -22.27 15.05
C SER A 217 54.24 -23.16 13.91
N GLU A 218 53.76 -22.50 12.82
CA GLU A 218 52.65 -22.54 11.78
C GLU A 218 52.27 -23.74 10.84
N ALA A 219 50.98 -23.81 10.44
CA ALA A 219 50.32 -24.07 9.10
C ALA A 219 50.32 -25.38 8.22
N LYS A 220 49.07 -25.75 7.80
CA LYS A 220 48.50 -26.16 6.45
C LYS A 220 48.72 -27.51 5.71
N THR A 221 47.62 -27.97 5.08
CA THR A 221 47.41 -28.89 3.89
C THR A 221 47.62 -30.41 4.09
N GLU A 222 46.91 -31.37 3.45
CA GLU A 222 46.03 -31.47 2.25
C GLU A 222 45.25 -32.83 2.23
N LYS A 223 44.11 -32.93 1.49
CA LYS A 223 43.45 -34.10 0.81
C LYS A 223 43.05 -35.34 1.66
N GLU A 224 42.00 -36.13 1.40
CA GLU A 224 41.39 -36.63 0.15
C GLU A 224 40.04 -37.35 0.46
N GLU A 225 39.11 -37.38 -0.51
CA GLU A 225 38.10 -38.44 -0.84
C GLU A 225 37.12 -39.01 0.24
N THR A 226 35.87 -39.43 0.00
CA THR A 226 35.16 -39.96 -1.18
C THR A 226 33.63 -40.01 -0.90
N ALA A 227 32.85 -40.10 -1.98
CA ALA A 227 31.59 -40.87 -2.15
C ALA A 227 30.22 -40.38 -1.62
N ALA A 228 29.42 -39.92 -2.60
CA ALA A 228 28.13 -40.51 -3.03
C ALA A 228 26.81 -40.33 -2.23
N ALA A 229 25.98 -39.43 -2.78
CA ALA A 229 24.56 -39.61 -3.19
C ALA A 229 23.43 -39.74 -2.12
N PRO A 230 22.14 -39.67 -2.52
CA PRO A 230 21.38 -38.43 -2.70
C PRO A 230 20.18 -38.33 -1.72
N ARG A 231 19.65 -37.13 -1.45
CA ARG A 231 18.44 -36.97 -0.62
C ARG A 231 17.28 -36.23 -1.27
N LYS A 232 16.13 -36.86 -1.05
CA LYS A 232 14.76 -36.63 -1.49
C LYS A 232 14.22 -35.22 -1.18
N ARG A 233 13.49 -34.73 -2.18
CA ARG A 233 12.30 -33.88 -2.16
C ARG A 233 11.56 -33.84 -0.82
N GLN A 234 11.45 -32.63 -0.24
CA GLN A 234 10.55 -32.35 0.89
C GLN A 234 9.51 -31.32 0.47
N THR A 235 8.27 -31.64 0.82
CA THR A 235 7.04 -30.93 0.52
C THR A 235 6.80 -29.77 1.49
N ARG A 236 6.37 -28.68 0.88
CA ARG A 236 5.72 -27.47 1.37
C ARG A 236 4.67 -27.69 2.48
N ARG A 237 4.85 -26.99 3.60
CA ARG A 237 3.85 -26.35 4.48
C ARG A 237 4.44 -24.98 4.79
N GLU A 238 3.89 -23.89 4.28
CA GLU A 238 2.82 -23.11 4.94
C GLU A 238 3.19 -22.81 6.40
N SER A 239 3.67 -21.58 6.61
CA SER A 239 2.83 -20.51 7.15
C SER A 239 3.10 -19.23 6.36
#